data_AF-A0A437D3I6-F1
#
_entry.id   AF-A0A437D3I6-F1
#
_cell.length_a   1.000
_cell.length_b   1.000
_cell.length_c   1.000
_cell.angle_alpha   90.00
_cell.angle_beta   90.00
_cell.angle_gamma   90.00
#
_symmetry.space_group_name_H-M   'P 1'
#
loop_
_entity.id
_entity.type
_entity.pdbx_description
1 polymer ?
#
loop_
_entity_poly.entity_id
_entity_poly.type
_entity_poly.pdbx_seq_one_letter_code
_entity_poly.pdbx_strand_id
1 'polypeptide(L)'
;MSGKIKSRSGANADSIVGGVSCDERILRDIHQLYTDSESGLITVAESVGVKLLPPRKKITVMLMGNHSAGKSSFINWYVEEHIQRTGVAIETQGFSFVTNGRKRESLTGNATLHLYPHFKPCRSLKVFQSI
;
A
#
# COMPACT_ATOMS: atom_id res chain seq x y z
N MET A 1 -27.47 -23.78 -7.99
CA MET A 1 -26.19 -24.50 -8.08
C MET A 1 -25.16 -23.75 -7.24
N SER A 2 -24.83 -24.26 -6.06
CA SER A 2 -23.95 -23.59 -5.09
C SER A 2 -22.50 -23.96 -5.37
N GLY A 3 -21.76 -23.08 -6.06
CA GLY A 3 -20.33 -23.24 -6.28
C GLY A 3 -19.58 -23.04 -4.96
N LYS A 4 -18.88 -24.07 -4.49
CA LYS A 4 -17.92 -23.94 -3.38
C LYS A 4 -16.79 -23.00 -3.81
N ILE A 5 -16.73 -21.80 -3.22
CA ILE A 5 -15.61 -20.88 -3.40
C ILE A 5 -14.40 -21.49 -2.71
N LYS A 6 -13.42 -21.91 -3.52
CA LYS A 6 -12.17 -22.50 -3.05
C LYS A 6 -11.27 -21.35 -2.58
N SER A 7 -11.23 -21.12 -1.26
CA SER A 7 -10.31 -20.18 -0.61
C SER A 7 -8.88 -20.46 -1.09
N ARG A 8 -8.27 -19.51 -1.80
CA ARG A 8 -6.86 -19.62 -2.19
C ARG A 8 -6.02 -19.44 -0.94
N SER A 9 -5.22 -20.45 -0.58
CA SER A 9 -4.22 -20.28 0.48
C SER A 9 -3.30 -19.12 0.12
N GLY A 10 -3.24 -18.10 0.98
CA GLY A 10 -2.33 -16.97 0.79
C GLY A 10 -0.89 -17.46 0.70
N ALA A 11 -0.11 -16.92 -0.23
CA ALA A 11 1.26 -17.34 -0.53
C ALA A 11 2.25 -17.21 0.64
N ASN A 12 1.82 -16.69 1.79
CA ASN A 12 2.63 -16.49 3.00
C ASN A 12 2.26 -17.48 4.13
N ALA A 13 1.81 -18.68 3.79
CA ALA A 13 1.34 -19.66 4.79
C ALA A 13 2.47 -20.33 5.60
N ASP A 14 3.74 -20.20 5.20
CA ASP A 14 4.85 -20.85 5.89
C ASP A 14 5.76 -19.83 6.59
N SER A 15 5.33 -19.37 7.76
CA SER A 15 6.25 -18.78 8.73
C SER A 15 6.76 -19.87 9.67
N ILE A 16 8.00 -20.31 9.42
CA ILE A 16 8.78 -21.24 10.24
C ILE A 16 8.78 -20.77 11.71
N VAL A 17 8.49 -21.71 12.60
CA VAL A 17 8.51 -21.56 14.06
C VAL A 17 9.88 -21.07 14.54
N GLY A 18 9.91 -19.88 15.16
CA GLY A 18 10.98 -19.46 16.09
C GLY A 18 12.22 -18.77 15.50
N GLY A 19 12.34 -18.60 14.17
CA GLY A 19 13.49 -17.95 13.54
C GLY A 19 13.09 -16.80 12.60
N VAL A 20 13.91 -15.75 12.55
CA VAL A 20 13.80 -14.69 11.51
C VAL A 20 14.04 -15.35 10.15
N SER A 21 13.08 -15.23 9.22
CA SER A 21 13.18 -15.83 7.89
C SER A 21 14.37 -15.27 7.12
N CYS A 22 14.90 -16.02 6.14
CA CYS A 22 15.98 -15.55 5.28
C CYS A 22 15.64 -14.20 4.62
N ASP A 23 14.40 -14.05 4.15
CA ASP A 23 13.91 -12.81 3.53
C ASP A 23 13.96 -11.62 4.50
N GLU A 24 13.60 -11.85 5.77
CA GLU A 24 13.63 -10.79 6.78
C GLU A 24 15.06 -10.41 7.19
N ARG A 25 16.00 -11.37 7.15
CA ARG A 25 17.43 -11.08 7.31
C ARG A 25 17.96 -10.24 6.15
N ILE A 26 17.70 -10.65 4.91
CA ILE A 26 18.10 -9.91 3.71
C ILE A 26 17.54 -8.49 3.74
N LEU A 27 16.25 -8.34 4.08
CA LEU A 27 15.64 -7.02 4.16
C LEU A 27 16.28 -6.15 5.26
N ARG A 28 16.64 -6.74 6.41
CA ARG A 28 17.34 -6.04 7.48
C ARG A 28 18.73 -5.57 7.03
N ASP A 29 19.50 -6.43 6.37
CA ASP A 29 20.85 -6.12 5.91
C ASP A 29 20.82 -5.01 4.85
N ILE A 30 19.89 -5.10 3.90
CA ILE A 30 19.66 -4.02 2.92
C ILE A 30 19.25 -2.73 3.63
N HIS A 31 18.33 -2.79 4.60
CA HIS A 31 17.90 -1.59 5.32
C HIS A 31 19.08 -0.92 6.04
N GLN A 32 19.95 -1.71 6.69
CA GLN A 32 21.15 -1.22 7.36
C GLN A 32 22.11 -0.53 6.39
N LEU A 33 22.30 -1.08 5.19
CA LEU A 33 23.14 -0.47 4.15
C LEU A 33 22.62 0.92 3.71
N TYR A 34 21.30 1.16 3.81
CA TYR A 34 20.73 2.49 3.54
C TYR A 34 20.90 3.45 4.72
N THR A 35 20.70 2.96 5.95
CA THR A 35 20.55 3.79 7.16
C THR A 35 21.82 3.92 7.99
N ASP A 36 22.93 3.32 7.57
CA ASP A 36 24.22 3.45 8.26
C ASP A 36 24.61 4.93 8.42
N SER A 37 24.98 5.33 9.63
CA SER A 37 25.14 6.74 10.00
C SER A 37 26.37 7.39 9.39
N GLU A 38 27.45 6.63 9.17
CA GLU A 38 28.70 7.16 8.64
C GLU A 38 28.77 7.06 7.11
N SER A 39 28.31 5.94 6.55
CA SER A 39 28.56 5.55 5.17
C SER A 39 27.31 5.04 4.43
N GLY A 40 26.13 5.18 5.04
CA GLY A 40 24.88 4.71 4.47
C GLY A 40 24.50 5.42 3.17
N LEU A 41 23.77 4.72 2.30
CA LEU A 41 23.35 5.27 1.01
C LEU A 41 22.53 6.55 1.15
N ILE A 42 21.80 6.75 2.25
CA ILE A 42 21.04 7.98 2.49
C ILE A 42 22.01 9.17 2.67
N THR A 43 23.03 9.03 3.51
CA THR A 43 24.04 10.06 3.74
C THR A 43 24.78 10.41 2.45
N VAL A 44 25.15 9.39 1.66
CA VAL A 44 25.80 9.59 0.36
C VAL A 44 24.86 10.30 -0.62
N ALA A 45 23.59 9.91 -0.69
CA ALA A 45 22.61 10.53 -1.57
C ALA A 45 22.35 12.00 -1.20
N GLU A 46 22.30 12.32 0.09
CA GLU A 46 22.14 13.69 0.58
C GLU A 46 23.33 14.58 0.16
N SER A 47 24.55 14.04 0.14
CA SER A 47 25.74 14.80 -0.32
C SER A 47 25.65 15.26 -1.78
N VAL A 48 24.85 14.58 -2.60
CA VAL A 48 24.59 14.93 -4.01
C VAL A 48 23.18 15.52 -4.23
N GLY A 49 22.48 15.89 -3.15
CA GLY A 49 21.15 16.51 -3.22
C GLY A 49 20.01 15.56 -3.60
N VAL A 50 20.21 14.25 -3.48
CA VAL A 50 19.21 13.23 -3.80
C VAL A 50 18.57 12.70 -2.52
N LYS A 51 17.23 12.71 -2.47
CA LYS A 51 16.49 12.11 -1.36
C LYS A 51 16.27 10.62 -1.61
N LEU A 52 16.87 9.78 -0.79
CA LEU A 52 16.68 8.33 -0.81
C LEU A 52 15.81 7.87 0.35
N LEU A 53 15.01 6.82 0.14
CA LEU A 53 14.20 6.20 1.19
C LEU A 53 14.67 4.76 1.39
N PRO A 54 14.83 4.29 2.65
CA PRO A 54 15.25 2.93 2.89
C PRO A 54 14.12 1.94 2.54
N PRO A 55 14.43 0.76 2.00
CA PRO A 55 13.44 -0.28 1.71
C PRO A 55 12.62 -0.65 2.95
N ARG A 56 11.32 -0.92 2.74
CA ARG A 56 10.37 -1.30 3.80
C ARG A 56 9.72 -2.64 3.48
N LYS A 57 9.34 -3.37 4.54
CA LYS A 57 8.62 -4.66 4.43
C LYS A 57 7.25 -4.52 3.75
N LYS A 58 6.61 -3.35 3.86
CA LYS A 58 5.30 -3.08 3.28
C LYS A 58 5.45 -2.58 1.83
N ILE A 59 4.98 -3.39 0.89
CA ILE A 59 4.83 -3.00 -0.51
C ILE A 59 3.52 -2.23 -0.67
N THR A 60 3.55 -1.09 -1.36
CA THR A 60 2.36 -0.30 -1.71
C THR A 60 2.24 -0.26 -3.22
N VAL A 61 1.07 -0.64 -3.73
CA VAL A 61 0.76 -0.62 -5.16
C VAL A 61 -0.23 0.50 -5.43
N MET A 62 0.11 1.41 -6.34
CA MET A 62 -0.78 2.47 -6.80
C MET A 62 -1.51 2.00 -8.06
N LEU A 63 -2.83 1.80 -7.95
CA LEU A 63 -3.65 1.44 -9.11
C LEU A 63 -4.22 2.72 -9.76
N MET A 64 -3.77 3.01 -10.97
CA MET A 64 -4.20 4.16 -11.78
C MET A 64 -4.88 3.70 -13.06
N GLY A 65 -5.75 4.55 -13.61
CA GLY A 65 -6.47 4.27 -14.84
C GLY A 65 -7.67 5.18 -15.01
N ASN A 66 -8.16 5.29 -16.24
CA ASN A 66 -9.26 6.17 -16.57
C ASN A 66 -10.56 5.82 -15.81
N HIS A 67 -11.52 6.74 -15.82
CA HIS A 67 -12.87 6.51 -15.34
C HIS A 67 -13.41 5.19 -15.92
N SER A 68 -13.97 4.33 -15.06
CA SER A 68 -14.55 3.04 -15.46
C SER A 68 -13.58 1.96 -15.98
N ALA A 69 -12.26 2.13 -15.89
CA ALA A 69 -11.27 1.07 -16.22
C ALA A 69 -11.29 -0.17 -15.30
N GLY A 70 -12.30 -0.31 -14.42
CA GLY A 70 -12.44 -1.47 -13.54
C GLY A 70 -11.55 -1.46 -12.30
N LYS A 71 -10.93 -0.34 -11.93
CA LYS A 71 -10.00 -0.23 -10.78
C LYS A 71 -10.60 -0.76 -9.47
N SER A 72 -11.77 -0.27 -9.08
CA SER A 72 -12.47 -0.71 -7.87
C SER A 72 -12.90 -2.17 -7.94
N SER A 73 -13.35 -2.63 -9.11
CA SER A 73 -13.73 -4.02 -9.35
C SER A 73 -12.53 -4.97 -9.24
N PHE A 74 -11.37 -4.58 -9.77
CA PHE A 74 -10.13 -5.35 -9.65
C PHE A 74 -9.70 -5.49 -8.19
N ILE A 75 -9.75 -4.40 -7.41
CA ILE A 75 -9.42 -4.46 -5.99
C ILE A 75 -10.33 -5.45 -5.26
N ASN A 76 -11.65 -5.33 -5.44
CA ASN A 76 -12.61 -6.24 -4.80
C ASN A 76 -12.38 -7.70 -5.20
N TRP A 77 -12.11 -7.95 -6.48
CA TRP A 77 -11.78 -9.29 -6.97
C TRP A 77 -10.48 -9.82 -6.34
N TYR A 78 -9.44 -8.99 -6.26
CA TYR A 78 -8.13 -9.38 -5.72
C TYR A 78 -8.18 -9.69 -4.22
N VAL A 79 -8.93 -8.92 -3.45
CA VAL A 79 -9.09 -9.15 -2.00
C VAL A 79 -10.21 -10.16 -1.67
N GLU A 80 -10.91 -10.67 -2.68
CA GLU A 80 -12.07 -11.56 -2.54
C GLU A 80 -13.18 -10.99 -1.63
N GLU A 81 -13.31 -9.66 -1.58
CA GLU A 81 -14.26 -8.93 -0.72
C GLU A 81 -14.78 -7.65 -1.38
N HIS A 82 -16.03 -7.28 -1.08
CA HIS A 82 -16.63 -6.05 -1.60
C HIS A 82 -16.29 -4.83 -0.73
N ILE A 83 -15.08 -4.27 -0.89
CA ILE A 83 -14.58 -3.15 -0.08
C ILE A 83 -14.70 -1.78 -0.75
N GLN A 84 -14.58 -1.71 -2.07
CA GLN A 84 -14.79 -0.49 -2.85
C GLN A 84 -16.19 -0.54 -3.48
N ARG A 85 -16.86 0.60 -3.55
CA ARG A 85 -18.12 0.69 -4.30
C ARG A 85 -17.84 0.60 -5.81
N THR A 86 -18.74 -0.05 -6.53
CA THR A 86 -18.63 -0.34 -7.97
C THR A 86 -19.96 -0.03 -8.66
N GLY A 87 -19.96 0.10 -9.99
CA GLY A 87 -21.18 0.28 -10.79
C GLY A 87 -21.60 1.73 -11.00
N VAL A 88 -21.01 2.70 -10.29
CA VAL A 88 -21.22 4.13 -10.54
C VAL A 88 -19.90 4.84 -10.67
N ALA A 89 -19.72 5.52 -11.79
CA ALA A 89 -18.42 5.97 -12.21
C ALA A 89 -17.94 7.24 -11.47
N ILE A 90 -18.86 7.97 -10.82
CA ILE A 90 -18.57 9.21 -10.07
C ILE A 90 -18.18 8.93 -8.60
N GLU A 91 -18.21 7.68 -8.12
CA GLU A 91 -18.08 7.44 -6.68
C GLU A 91 -16.65 7.54 -6.12
N THR A 92 -15.63 7.30 -6.93
CA THR A 92 -14.21 7.38 -6.50
C THR A 92 -13.59 8.71 -6.91
N GLN A 93 -14.11 9.81 -6.35
CA GLN A 93 -13.47 11.12 -6.45
C GLN A 93 -12.42 11.28 -5.33
N GLY A 94 -11.19 10.82 -5.58
CA GLY A 94 -10.06 11.00 -4.68
C GLY A 94 -9.22 9.75 -4.49
N PHE A 95 -8.29 9.81 -3.54
CA PHE A 95 -7.43 8.69 -3.18
C PHE A 95 -8.16 7.73 -2.23
N SER A 96 -8.14 6.45 -2.57
CA SER A 96 -8.62 5.37 -1.71
C SER A 96 -7.42 4.52 -1.29
N PHE A 97 -7.19 4.42 0.02
CA PHE A 97 -6.11 3.62 0.58
C PHE A 97 -6.70 2.34 1.18
N VAL A 98 -6.32 1.20 0.62
CA VAL A 98 -6.70 -0.12 1.13
C VAL A 98 -5.49 -0.73 1.84
N THR A 99 -5.66 -1.09 3.11
CA THR A 99 -4.61 -1.71 3.92
C THR A 99 -5.20 -2.79 4.81
N ASN A 100 -4.39 -3.79 5.16
CA ASN A 100 -4.73 -4.73 6.21
C ASN A 100 -4.78 -4.00 7.57
N GLY A 101 -5.73 -4.39 8.41
CA GLY A 101 -5.88 -3.96 9.81
C GLY A 101 -6.54 -5.05 10.64
N ARG A 102 -6.50 -4.93 11.97
CA ARG A 102 -7.10 -5.92 12.89
C ARG A 102 -8.63 -5.92 12.88
N LYS A 103 -9.24 -4.79 12.53
CA LYS A 103 -10.68 -4.58 12.47
C LYS A 103 -11.04 -4.02 11.11
N ARG A 104 -12.23 -4.39 10.62
CA ARG A 104 -12.81 -3.83 9.40
C ARG A 104 -13.35 -2.45 9.70
N GLU A 105 -12.65 -1.43 9.22
CA GLU A 105 -13.02 -0.02 9.43
C GLU A 105 -12.85 0.77 8.14
N SER A 106 -13.73 1.75 7.93
CA SER A 106 -13.66 2.69 6.81
C SER A 106 -13.59 4.10 7.35
N LEU A 107 -12.48 4.79 7.10
CA LEU A 107 -12.24 6.16 7.53
C LEU A 107 -12.34 7.08 6.32
N THR A 108 -12.96 8.25 6.52
CA THR A 108 -13.13 9.25 5.46
C THR A 108 -12.63 10.63 5.92
N GLY A 109 -12.21 11.43 4.94
CA GLY A 109 -11.85 12.83 5.14
C GLY A 109 -10.77 13.05 6.20
N ASN A 110 -11.04 13.95 7.15
CA ASN A 110 -10.06 14.39 8.15
C ASN A 110 -9.71 13.28 9.15
N ALA A 111 -10.63 12.37 9.47
CA ALA A 111 -10.36 11.27 10.40
C ALA A 111 -9.20 10.38 9.92
N THR A 112 -9.16 10.10 8.60
CA THR A 112 -8.05 9.37 7.97
C THR A 112 -6.74 10.11 8.11
N LEU A 113 -6.73 11.44 7.97
CA LEU A 113 -5.51 12.26 8.06
C LEU A 113 -5.01 12.45 9.49
N HIS A 114 -5.90 12.36 10.49
CA HIS A 114 -5.52 12.31 11.90
C HIS A 114 -4.83 10.99 12.24
N LEU A 115 -5.38 9.86 11.79
CA LEU A 115 -4.82 8.55 12.07
C LEU A 115 -3.57 8.25 11.21
N TYR A 116 -3.52 8.79 9.99
CA TYR A 116 -2.42 8.60 9.04
C TYR A 116 -1.91 9.95 8.52
N PRO A 117 -1.14 10.71 9.33
CA PRO A 117 -0.64 12.03 8.95
C PRO A 117 0.23 12.05 7.70
N HIS A 118 0.88 10.93 7.37
CA HIS A 118 1.71 10.80 6.17
C HIS A 118 0.91 10.85 4.86
N PHE A 119 -0.43 10.76 4.90
CA PHE A 119 -1.29 10.99 3.74
C PHE A 119 -1.71 12.45 3.56
N LYS A 120 -1.36 13.36 4.48
CA LYS A 120 -1.66 14.79 4.33
C LYS A 120 -1.18 15.39 2.98
N PRO A 121 -0.01 15.04 2.43
CA PRO A 121 0.41 15.52 1.11
C PRO A 121 -0.55 15.13 -0.03
N CYS A 122 -1.29 14.02 0.10
CA CYS A 122 -2.28 13.62 -0.90
C CYS A 122 -3.49 14.57 -0.95
N ARG A 123 -3.72 15.37 0.10
CA ARG A 123 -4.78 16.39 0.12
C ARG A 123 -4.47 17.56 -0.81
N SER A 124 -3.20 17.93 -0.95
CA SER A 124 -2.78 19.03 -1.82
C SER A 124 -2.71 18.63 -3.30
N LEU A 125 -2.81 17.33 -3.61
CA LEU A 125 -2.89 16.86 -4.99
C LEU A 125 -4.28 17.20 -5.54
N LYS A 126 -4.34 18.25 -6.39
CA LYS A 126 -5.50 18.47 -7.25
C LYS A 126 -5.57 17.28 -8.21
N VAL A 127 -6.53 16.38 -8.00
CA VAL A 127 -6.85 15.37 -9.02
C VAL A 127 -7.37 16.15 -10.22
N PHE A 128 -6.60 16.16 -11.31
CA PHE A 128 -6.94 16.85 -12.55
C PHE A 128 -8.31 16.36 -13.03
N GLN A 129 -9.36 17.18 -12.86
CA GLN A 129 -10.59 17.03 -13.60
C GLN A 129 -10.38 17.78 -14.90
N SER A 130 -9.93 17.08 -15.95
CA SER A 130 -10.29 17.52 -17.30
C SER A 130 -11.74 17.14 -17.48
N ILE A 131 -12.57 18.16 -17.66
CA ILE A 131 -13.88 18.06 -18.29
C ILE A 131 -13.65 17.62 -19.75
#